data_AF-A0AA39JT36-F1
#
_entry.id   AF-A0AA39JT36-F1
#
_cell.length_a   1.000
_cell.length_b   1.000
_cell.length_c   1.000
_cell.angle_alpha   90.00
_cell.angle_beta   90.00
_cell.angle_gamma   90.00
#
_symmetry.space_group_name_H-M   'P 1'
#
loop_
_entity.id
_entity.type
_entity.pdbx_description
1 polymer ?
#
loop_
_entity_poly.entity_id
_entity_poly.type
_entity_poly.pdbx_seq_one_letter_code
_entity_poly.pdbx_strand_id
1 'polypeptide(L)'
;APNLVRLSLLMNKEPRFIGLQPALHKLFNDEMPRLKQLCLGYFTSWPKGYFTNLTHLCLYDQDRSSRPSTSNFLDILESSPQLETLAL
;
A
#
# COMPACT_ATOMS: atom_id res chain seq x y z
N ALA A 1 5.34 -6.68 14.75
CA ALA A 1 4.62 -7.98 14.78
C ALA A 1 5.32 -8.95 13.82
N PRO A 2 6.12 -9.91 14.29
CA PRO A 2 7.02 -10.70 13.43
C PRO A 2 6.32 -11.69 12.50
N ASN A 3 5.06 -12.05 12.78
CA ASN A 3 4.30 -13.07 12.02
C ASN A 3 3.10 -12.48 11.27
N LEU A 4 3.08 -11.16 11.04
CA LEU A 4 1.97 -10.52 10.36
C LEU A 4 2.03 -10.90 8.87
N VAL A 5 1.08 -11.72 8.41
CA VAL A 5 0.98 -12.17 7.01
C VAL A 5 -0.01 -11.33 6.20
N ARG A 6 -1.05 -10.82 6.87
CA ARG A 6 -2.13 -10.04 6.23
C ARG A 6 -2.37 -8.77 7.03
N LEU A 7 -2.55 -7.66 6.33
CA LEU A 7 -2.89 -6.39 6.94
C LEU A 7 -3.90 -5.66 6.07
N SER A 8 -4.95 -5.14 6.70
CA SER A 8 -5.96 -4.30 6.05
C SER A 8 -6.12 -3.03 6.85
N LEU A 9 -5.89 -1.89 6.20
CA LEU A 9 -6.00 -0.56 6.79
C LEU A 9 -6.99 0.24 5.95
N LEU A 10 -8.24 0.24 6.38
CA LEU A 10 -9.29 1.04 5.75
C LEU A 10 -9.55 2.21 6.69
N MET A 11 -8.92 3.35 6.40
CA MET A 11 -9.20 4.56 7.16
C MET A 11 -10.62 5.03 6.87
N ASN A 12 -11.29 5.61 7.87
CA ASN A 12 -12.56 6.27 7.63
C ASN A 12 -12.32 7.49 6.74
N LYS A 13 -13.30 7.81 5.88
CA LYS A 13 -13.38 9.03 5.08
C LYS A 13 -13.66 10.26 5.96
N GLU A 14 -12.94 10.40 7.06
CA GLU A 14 -12.93 11.64 7.83
C GLU A 14 -12.41 12.76 6.92
N PRO A 15 -12.94 14.00 7.05
CA PRO A 15 -12.62 15.08 6.14
C PRO A 15 -11.13 15.36 6.20
N ARG A 16 -10.44 14.89 5.15
CA ARG A 16 -9.08 15.23 4.71
C ARG A 16 -8.32 16.00 5.78
N PHE A 17 -7.47 15.33 6.55
CA PHE A 17 -6.46 16.03 7.34
C PHE A 17 -5.63 16.88 6.38
N ILE A 18 -6.00 18.16 6.26
CA ILE A 18 -5.33 19.13 5.40
C ILE A 18 -3.89 19.21 5.90
N GLY A 19 -2.97 18.54 5.19
CA GLY A 19 -1.54 18.56 5.46
C GLY A 19 -0.93 17.28 6.06
N LEU A 20 -1.71 16.26 6.45
CA LEU A 20 -1.18 14.99 6.96
C LEU A 20 -1.78 13.81 6.19
N GLN A 21 -1.24 13.55 5.00
CA GLN A 21 -1.51 12.28 4.34
C GLN A 21 -0.99 11.13 5.23
N PRO A 22 -1.79 10.10 5.53
CA PRO A 22 -1.33 8.94 6.27
C PRO A 22 -0.18 8.32 5.49
N ALA A 23 1.02 8.42 6.06
CA ALA A 23 2.22 8.01 5.38
C ALA A 23 2.59 6.61 5.85
N LEU A 24 2.45 5.64 4.96
CA LEU A 24 2.62 4.22 5.26
C LEU A 24 4.02 3.91 5.83
N HIS A 25 5.01 4.71 5.47
CA HIS A 25 6.38 4.61 5.98
C HIS A 25 6.48 4.77 7.50
N LYS A 26 5.70 5.68 8.10
CA LYS A 26 5.70 5.87 9.57
C LYS A 26 5.09 4.67 10.30
N LEU A 27 4.12 4.00 9.69
CA LEU A 27 3.45 2.86 10.30
C LEU A 27 4.39 1.66 10.42
N PHE A 28 5.29 1.51 9.46
CA PHE A 28 6.24 0.39 9.42
C PHE A 28 7.66 0.78 9.82
N ASN A 29 7.85 2.00 10.37
CA ASN A 29 9.17 2.50 10.74
C ASN A 29 10.17 2.37 9.56
N ASP A 30 9.73 2.79 8.38
CA ASP A 30 10.41 2.72 7.08
C ASP A 30 10.68 1.30 6.53
N GLU A 31 10.46 0.23 7.31
CA GLU A 31 10.70 -1.16 6.89
C GLU A 31 9.40 -1.94 6.69
N MET A 32 9.06 -2.26 5.45
CA MET A 32 7.86 -3.03 5.13
C MET A 32 7.91 -4.43 5.79
N PRO A 33 6.93 -4.81 6.64
CA PRO A 33 6.88 -6.16 7.20
C PRO A 33 6.72 -7.21 6.10
N ARG A 34 7.06 -8.48 6.40
CA ARG A 34 6.96 -9.64 5.48
C ARG A 34 5.51 -10.08 5.22
N LEU A 35 4.68 -9.14 4.79
CA LEU A 35 3.29 -9.36 4.43
C LEU A 35 3.20 -10.18 3.14
N LYS A 36 2.14 -10.98 3.05
CA LYS A 36 1.69 -11.62 1.82
C LYS A 36 0.43 -10.98 1.28
N GLN A 37 -0.38 -10.35 2.13
CA GLN A 37 -1.61 -9.69 1.71
C GLN A 37 -1.72 -8.30 2.33
N LEU A 38 -1.97 -7.31 1.50
CA LEU A 38 -2.10 -5.93 1.93
C LEU A 38 -3.31 -5.27 1.27
N CYS A 39 -4.15 -4.66 2.09
CA CYS A 39 -5.24 -3.80 1.65
C CYS A 39 -5.11 -2.42 2.29
N LEU A 40 -5.11 -1.38 1.47
CA LEU A 40 -4.98 0.01 1.91
C LEU A 40 -6.12 0.86 1.35
N GLY A 41 -6.83 1.55 2.23
CA GLY A 41 -7.79 2.61 1.89
C GLY A 41 -7.24 3.97 2.29
N TYR A 42 -7.28 4.95 1.37
CA TYR A 42 -6.91 6.36 1.62
C TYR A 42 -5.43 6.64 1.95
N PHE A 43 -4.53 5.67 1.82
CA PHE A 43 -3.07 5.90 1.92
C PHE A 43 -2.51 6.37 0.59
N THR A 44 -2.06 7.61 0.51
CA THR A 44 -1.74 8.29 -0.76
C THR A 44 -0.26 8.49 -1.05
N SER A 45 0.62 8.09 -0.12
CA SER A 45 2.07 8.11 -0.32
C SER A 45 2.73 6.86 0.26
N TRP A 46 3.61 6.26 -0.52
CA TRP A 46 4.36 5.08 -0.16
C TRP A 46 5.81 5.19 -0.66
N PRO A 47 6.80 4.71 0.11
CA PRO A 47 8.19 4.66 -0.35
C PRO A 47 8.37 3.78 -1.59
N LYS A 48 9.42 4.08 -2.36
CA LYS A 48 9.89 3.19 -3.41
C LYS A 48 10.33 1.85 -2.78
N GLY A 49 9.97 0.73 -3.40
CA GLY A 49 10.30 -0.61 -2.89
C GLY A 49 9.33 -1.14 -1.83
N TYR A 50 8.22 -0.44 -1.56
CA TYR A 50 7.07 -1.04 -0.88
C TYR A 50 6.32 -1.98 -1.83
N PHE A 51 5.45 -2.81 -1.27
CA PHE A 51 4.70 -3.83 -2.02
C PHE A 51 5.59 -4.92 -2.65
N THR A 52 6.58 -5.40 -1.89
CA THR A 52 7.46 -6.50 -2.30
C THR A 52 6.93 -7.84 -1.79
N ASN A 53 7.13 -8.91 -2.58
CA ASN A 53 6.80 -10.29 -2.22
C ASN A 53 5.34 -10.54 -1.78
N LEU A 54 4.41 -9.71 -2.27
CA LEU A 54 2.98 -9.86 -2.01
C LEU A 54 2.35 -10.91 -2.92
N THR A 55 1.29 -11.54 -2.42
CA THR A 55 0.37 -12.39 -3.17
C THR A 55 -0.96 -11.68 -3.46
N HIS A 56 -1.35 -10.75 -2.59
CA HIS A 56 -2.59 -9.98 -2.74
C HIS A 56 -2.32 -8.51 -2.40
N LEU A 57 -2.62 -7.62 -3.34
CA LEU A 57 -2.59 -6.18 -3.14
C LEU A 57 -3.94 -5.57 -3.48
N CYS A 58 -4.50 -4.79 -2.56
CA CYS A 58 -5.70 -4.00 -2.77
C CYS A 58 -5.41 -2.54 -2.39
N LEU A 59 -5.57 -1.63 -3.35
CA LEU A 59 -5.50 -0.20 -3.14
C LEU A 59 -6.90 0.36 -3.36
N TYR A 60 -7.62 0.64 -2.29
CA TYR A 60 -9.03 1.06 -2.33
C TYR A 60 -9.16 2.59 -2.16
N ASP A 61 -10.12 3.19 -2.88
CA ASP A 61 -10.51 4.61 -2.82
C ASP A 61 -9.31 5.58 -2.77
N GLN A 62 -8.36 5.36 -3.67
CA GLN A 62 -7.17 6.20 -3.81
C GLN A 62 -7.56 7.54 -4.46
N ASP A 63 -7.14 8.65 -3.84
CA ASP A 63 -7.34 9.99 -4.40
C ASP A 63 -6.73 10.08 -5.81
N ARG A 64 -7.36 10.84 -6.73
CA ARG A 64 -6.86 10.94 -8.12
C ARG A 64 -5.42 11.44 -8.19
N SER A 65 -5.00 12.29 -7.27
CA SER A 65 -3.64 12.82 -7.20
C SER A 65 -2.62 11.80 -6.67
N SER A 66 -3.09 10.73 -6.03
CA SER A 66 -2.25 9.72 -5.39
C SER A 66 -2.28 8.37 -6.09
N ARG A 67 -2.96 8.28 -7.24
CA ARG A 67 -2.95 7.05 -8.02
C ARG A 67 -1.51 6.73 -8.45
N PRO A 68 -1.07 5.47 -8.33
CA PRO A 68 0.22 5.08 -8.88
C PRO A 68 0.25 5.43 -10.37
N SER A 69 1.35 6.03 -10.82
CA SER A 69 1.61 6.12 -12.25
C SER A 69 1.75 4.71 -12.84
N THR A 70 1.62 4.57 -14.16
CA THR A 70 1.81 3.27 -14.82
C THR A 70 3.19 2.68 -14.53
N SER A 71 4.24 3.49 -14.44
CA SER A 71 5.58 2.99 -14.08
C SER A 71 5.63 2.48 -12.64
N ASN A 72 5.08 3.23 -11.67
CA ASN A 72 4.98 2.75 -10.29
C ASN A 72 4.19 1.42 -10.20
N PHE A 73 3.16 1.28 -11.03
CA PHE A 73 2.39 0.05 -11.11
C PHE A 73 3.23 -1.12 -11.65
N LEU A 74 4.04 -0.92 -12.69
CA LEU A 74 4.94 -1.94 -13.23
C LEU A 74 6.02 -2.33 -12.20
N ASP A 75 6.57 -1.37 -11.46
CA ASP A 75 7.54 -1.62 -10.38
C ASP A 75 6.94 -2.55 -9.30
N ILE A 76 5.65 -2.39 -8.97
CA ILE A 76 4.94 -3.26 -8.00
C ILE A 76 4.84 -4.69 -8.52
N LEU A 77 4.49 -4.87 -9.80
CA LEU A 77 4.39 -6.19 -10.41
C LEU A 77 5.74 -6.90 -10.43
N GLU A 78 6.80 -6.18 -10.81
CA GLU A 78 8.17 -6.71 -10.80
C GLU A 78 8.63 -7.09 -9.39
N SER A 79 8.24 -6.29 -8.39
CA SER A 79 8.58 -6.49 -6.98
C SER A 79 7.80 -7.62 -6.30
N SER A 80 6.71 -8.10 -6.91
CA SER A 80 5.83 -9.14 -6.38
C SER A 80 5.54 -10.21 -7.44
N PRO A 81 6.53 -11.04 -7.81
CA PRO A 81 6.37 -12.06 -8.86
C PRO A 81 5.35 -13.17 -8.50
N GLN A 82 4.94 -13.26 -7.24
CA GLN A 82 3.92 -14.20 -6.74
C GLN A 82 2.53 -13.55 -6.60
N LEU A 83 2.31 -12.38 -7.19
CA LEU A 83 1.04 -11.66 -7.06
C LEU A 83 -0.07 -12.43 -7.77
N GLU A 84 -1.07 -12.85 -7.01
CA GLU A 84 -2.25 -13.59 -7.47
C GLU A 84 -3.45 -12.64 -7.64
N THR A 85 -3.56 -11.63 -6.76
CA THR A 85 -4.67 -10.67 -6.77
C THR A 85 -4.15 -9.24 -6.74
N LEU A 86 -4.70 -8.43 -7.65
CA LEU A 86 -4.47 -6.99 -7.69
C LEU A 86 -5.81 -6.26 -7.87
N ALA A 87 -6.15 -5.41 -6.91
CA ALA A 87 -7.33 -4.55 -6.92
C ALA A 87 -6.93 -3.08 -6.71
N LEU A 88 -7.53 -2.17 -7.47
CA LEU A 88 -7.23 -0.73 -7.51
C LEU A 88 -8.49 0.12 -7.35
#